data_AF-A0A419UWV3-F1
#
_entry.id   AF-A0A419UWV3-F1
#
_cell.length_a   1.000
_cell.length_b   1.000
_cell.length_c   1.000
_cell.angle_alpha   90.00
_cell.angle_beta   90.00
_cell.angle_gamma   90.00
#
_symmetry.space_group_name_H-M   'P 1'
#
loop_
_entity.id
_entity.type
_entity.pdbx_description
1 polymer ?
#
loop_
_entity_poly.entity_id
_entity_poly.type
_entity_poly.pdbx_seq_one_letter_code
_entity_poly.pdbx_strand_id
1 'polypeptide(L)'
;MRPICQNCSRTWTWWDVAKNSFNIRKYIVCPCCQVKQYPTSGTIKFDFVMCYAIFFVFLTMVIRLDSLIPPITVLVILFGCYQMVYPFFHRLSNTKEGLF
;
A
#
# COMPACT_ATOMS: atom_id res chain seq x y z
N MET A 1 12.65 5.79 -2.32
CA MET A 1 12.03 7.13 -2.52
C MET A 1 10.90 7.24 -1.51
N ARG A 2 10.72 8.41 -0.88
CA ARG A 2 9.61 8.66 0.05
C ARG A 2 8.54 9.49 -0.66
N PRO A 3 7.24 9.34 -0.34
CA PRO A 3 6.23 10.19 -0.93
C PRO A 3 6.49 11.65 -0.57
N ILE A 4 6.42 12.55 -1.55
CA ILE A 4 6.54 13.99 -1.35
C ILE A 4 5.15 14.60 -1.52
N CYS A 5 4.76 15.48 -0.60
CA CYS A 5 3.54 16.25 -0.75
C CYS A 5 3.69 17.20 -1.95
N GLN A 6 2.80 17.12 -2.94
CA GLN A 6 2.84 17.98 -4.13
C GLN A 6 2.52 19.45 -3.81
N ASN A 7 1.87 19.74 -2.67
CA ASN A 7 1.49 21.11 -2.31
C ASN A 7 2.57 21.82 -1.46
N CYS A 8 3.17 21.12 -0.50
CA CYS A 8 4.12 21.73 0.45
C CYS A 8 5.53 21.15 0.38
N SER A 9 5.82 20.32 -0.64
CA SER A 9 7.10 19.64 -0.89
C SER A 9 7.67 18.85 0.30
N ARG A 10 6.88 18.65 1.37
CA ARG A 10 7.28 17.87 2.53
C ARG A 10 7.34 16.40 2.19
N THR A 11 8.48 15.77 2.48
CA THR A 11 8.62 14.32 2.45
C THR A 11 7.85 13.68 3.60
N TRP A 12 6.99 12.72 3.29
CA TRP A 12 6.35 11.86 4.28
C TRP A 12 7.39 10.99 4.97
N THR A 13 7.34 10.90 6.29
CA THR A 13 8.17 9.94 7.01
C THR A 13 7.57 8.54 6.88
N TRP A 14 8.39 7.51 7.04
CA TRP A 14 7.93 6.12 6.97
C TRP A 14 6.82 5.84 7.99
N TRP A 15 6.94 6.39 9.21
CA TRP A 15 5.93 6.29 10.26
C TRP A 15 4.61 6.95 9.88
N ASP A 16 4.66 8.11 9.22
CA ASP A 16 3.45 8.80 8.76
C ASP A 16 2.72 8.00 7.68
N VAL A 17 3.47 7.39 6.75
CA VAL A 17 2.91 6.51 5.71
C VAL A 17 2.31 5.27 6.35
N ALA A 18 3.06 4.57 7.21
CA ALA A 18 2.60 3.37 7.90
C ALA A 18 1.31 3.62 8.70
N LYS A 19 1.27 4.71 9.48
CA LYS A 19 0.10 5.11 10.26
C LYS A 19 -1.11 5.43 9.38
N ASN A 20 -0.88 6.02 8.20
CA ASN A 20 -1.95 6.31 7.27
C ASN A 20 -2.40 5.11 6.44
N SER A 21 -1.54 4.12 6.18
CA SER A 21 -1.96 2.86 5.54
C SER A 21 -2.92 2.05 6.41
N PHE A 22 -2.93 2.24 7.74
CA PHE A 22 -3.97 1.71 8.63
C PHE A 22 -5.29 2.50 8.57
N ASN A 23 -5.29 3.68 7.96
CA ASN A 23 -6.46 4.52 7.86
C ASN A 23 -7.23 4.15 6.59
N ILE A 24 -8.46 3.64 6.74
CA ILE A 24 -9.32 3.15 5.64
C ILE A 24 -9.78 4.27 4.68
N ARG A 25 -9.40 5.52 4.96
CA ARG A 25 -9.81 6.68 4.15
C ARG A 25 -9.10 6.65 2.81
N LYS A 26 -9.86 6.84 1.72
CA LYS A 26 -9.36 6.97 0.33
C LYS A 26 -8.48 8.22 0.10
N TYR A 27 -8.24 9.01 1.13
CA TYR A 27 -7.42 10.21 1.09
C TYR A 27 -6.65 10.33 2.39
N ILE A 28 -5.46 10.90 2.30
CA ILE A 28 -4.64 11.26 3.44
C ILE A 28 -4.55 12.78 3.52
N VAL A 29 -4.68 13.33 4.71
CA VAL A 29 -4.54 14.77 4.92
C VAL A 29 -3.08 15.04 5.27
N CYS A 30 -2.42 15.91 4.52
CA CYS A 30 -1.06 16.29 4.85
C CYS A 30 -1.05 17.05 6.19
N PRO A 31 -0.27 16.63 7.20
CA PRO A 31 -0.26 17.29 8.50
C PRO A 31 0.27 18.73 8.47
N CYS A 32 1.08 19.10 7.47
CA CYS A 32 1.62 20.46 7.36
C CYS A 32 0.71 21.45 6.63
N CYS A 33 0.14 21.07 5.48
CA CYS A 33 -0.68 21.98 4.69
C CYS A 33 -2.17 21.69 4.75
N GLN A 34 -2.59 20.64 5.47
CA GLN A 34 -3.99 20.20 5.61
C GLN A 34 -4.71 19.92 4.28
N VAL A 35 -3.95 19.78 3.18
CA VAL A 35 -4.48 19.43 1.86
C VAL A 35 -4.71 17.93 1.78
N LYS A 36 -5.84 17.54 1.20
CA LYS A 36 -6.18 16.16 0.90
C LYS A 36 -5.31 15.66 -0.25
N GLN A 37 -4.56 14.61 -0.02
CA GLN A 37 -3.83 13.87 -1.04
C GLN A 37 -4.48 12.51 -1.26
N TYR A 38 -4.56 12.11 -2.52
CA TYR A 38 -5.11 10.85 -2.95
C TYR A 38 -3.98 9.95 -3.46
N PRO A 39 -4.02 8.64 -3.20
CA PRO A 39 -3.14 7.71 -3.89
C PRO A 39 -3.42 7.78 -5.40
N THR A 40 -2.35 7.79 -6.21
CA THR A 40 -2.48 7.82 -7.67
C THR A 40 -3.18 6.56 -8.19
N SER A 41 -3.79 6.63 -9.37
CA SER A 41 -4.38 5.45 -10.02
C SER A 41 -3.33 4.35 -10.28
N GLY A 42 -2.05 4.74 -10.45
CA GLY A 42 -0.93 3.80 -10.53
C GLY A 42 -0.67 3.03 -9.22
N THR A 43 -0.64 3.74 -8.09
CA THR A 43 -0.50 3.12 -6.75
C THR A 43 -1.67 2.17 -6.48
N ILE A 44 -2.90 2.60 -6.77
CA ILE A 44 -4.09 1.76 -6.53
C ILE A 44 -4.05 0.49 -7.39
N LYS A 45 -3.71 0.61 -8.68
CA LYS A 45 -3.56 -0.54 -9.57
C LYS A 45 -2.47 -1.50 -9.09
N PHE A 46 -1.34 -0.97 -8.64
CA PHE A 46 -0.25 -1.75 -8.07
C PHE A 46 -0.71 -2.52 -6.81
N ASP A 47 -1.40 -1.84 -5.88
CA ASP A 47 -1.94 -2.46 -4.67
C ASP A 47 -2.94 -3.57 -5.01
N PHE A 48 -3.83 -3.34 -5.98
CA PHE A 48 -4.77 -4.37 -6.45
C PHE A 48 -4.04 -5.59 -7.03
N VAL A 49 -3.06 -5.37 -7.92
CA VAL A 49 -2.28 -6.45 -8.54
C VAL A 49 -1.50 -7.24 -7.49
N MET A 50 -0.86 -6.56 -6.53
CA MET A 50 -0.12 -7.20 -5.44
C MET A 50 -1.02 -8.00 -4.51
N CYS A 51 -2.16 -7.44 -4.08
CA CYS A 51 -3.14 -8.16 -3.27
C CYS A 51 -3.66 -9.40 -4.00
N TYR A 52 -3.96 -9.29 -5.30
CA TYR A 52 -4.45 -10.42 -6.09
C TYR A 52 -3.40 -11.51 -6.23
N ALA A 53 -2.14 -11.14 -6.48
CA ALA A 53 -1.02 -12.07 -6.57
C ALA A 53 -0.80 -12.81 -5.24
N ILE A 54 -0.77 -12.10 -4.11
CA ILE A 54 -0.62 -12.71 -2.77
C ILE A 54 -1.78 -13.65 -2.48
N PHE A 55 -3.02 -13.26 -2.80
CA PHE A 55 -4.21 -14.09 -2.60
C PHE A 55 -4.14 -15.38 -3.42
N PHE A 56 -3.74 -15.30 -4.69
CA PHE A 56 -3.59 -16.48 -5.54
C PHE A 56 -2.51 -17.45 -5.03
N VAL A 57 -1.36 -16.93 -4.62
CA VAL A 57 -0.30 -17.76 -4.02
C VAL A 57 -0.81 -18.45 -2.75
N PHE A 58 -1.49 -17.72 -1.88
CA PHE A 58 -2.08 -18.29 -0.67
C PHE A 58 -3.11 -19.38 -0.99
N LEU A 59 -4.04 -19.11 -1.91
CA LEU A 59 -5.08 -20.05 -2.30
C LEU A 59 -4.50 -21.34 -2.89
N THR A 60 -3.51 -21.24 -3.76
CA THR A 60 -2.85 -22.42 -4.36
C THR A 60 -2.13 -23.28 -3.33
N MET A 61 -1.53 -22.66 -2.31
CA MET A 61 -0.88 -23.40 -1.21
C MET A 61 -1.91 -24.07 -0.30
N VAL A 62 -3.01 -23.39 0.04
CA VAL A 62 -4.08 -23.97 0.87
C VAL A 62 -4.75 -25.16 0.18
N ILE A 63 -4.92 -25.13 -1.14
CA ILE A 63 -5.52 -26.26 -1.89
C ILE A 63 -4.57 -27.47 -1.96
N ARG A 64 -3.25 -27.24 -2.02
CA ARG A 64 -2.25 -28.31 -2.21
C ARG A 64 -1.72 -28.91 -0.92
N LEU A 65 -1.84 -28.21 0.21
CA LEU A 65 -1.26 -28.61 1.48
C LEU A 65 -2.38 -28.92 2.48
N ASP A 66 -2.28 -30.07 3.15
CA ASP A 66 -3.21 -30.44 4.23
C ASP A 66 -3.00 -29.65 5.53
N SER A 67 -2.01 -28.74 5.56
CA SER A 67 -1.67 -27.90 6.71
C SER A 67 -1.71 -26.42 6.34
N LEU A 68 -2.28 -25.61 7.24
CA LEU A 68 -2.34 -24.16 7.11
C LEU A 68 -1.07 -23.45 7.63
N ILE A 69 -0.16 -24.16 8.31
CA ILE A 69 1.05 -23.54 8.86
C ILE A 69 1.94 -22.95 7.75
N PRO A 70 2.34 -23.72 6.71
CA PRO A 70 3.18 -23.17 5.63
C PRO A 70 2.56 -21.96 4.89
N PRO A 71 1.28 -21.99 4.44
CA PRO A 71 0.71 -20.84 3.73
C PRO A 71 0.60 -19.60 4.61
N ILE A 72 0.31 -19.75 5.91
CA ILE A 72 0.30 -18.62 6.86
C ILE A 72 1.71 -18.02 7.01
N THR A 73 2.73 -18.86 7.18
CA THR A 73 4.13 -18.38 7.30
C THR A 73 4.55 -17.60 6.05
N VAL A 74 4.25 -18.11 4.86
CA VAL A 74 4.54 -17.42 3.59
C VAL A 74 3.80 -16.10 3.49
N LEU A 75 2.54 -16.04 3.89
CA LEU A 75 1.73 -14.81 3.85
C LEU A 75 2.31 -13.73 4.77
N VAL A 76 2.75 -14.08 5.98
CA VAL A 76 3.40 -13.15 6.92
C VAL A 76 4.70 -12.59 6.33
N ILE A 77 5.53 -13.45 5.72
CA ILE A 77 6.79 -13.03 5.08
C ILE A 77 6.50 -12.08 3.91
N LEU A 78 5.58 -12.45 3.01
CA LEU A 78 5.21 -11.62 1.86
C LEU A 78 4.64 -10.27 2.29
N PHE A 79 3.81 -10.24 3.33
CA PHE A 79 3.29 -9.00 3.89
C PHE A 79 4.40 -8.12 4.46
N GLY A 80 5.35 -8.70 5.21
CA GLY A 80 6.51 -7.98 5.72
C GLY A 80 7.35 -7.36 4.60
N CYS A 81 7.66 -8.13 3.55
CA CYS A 81 8.37 -7.64 2.37
C CYS A 81 7.59 -6.54 1.65
N TYR A 82 6.27 -6.70 1.51
CA TYR A 82 5.41 -5.70 0.89
C TYR A 82 5.48 -4.38 1.66
N GLN A 83 5.39 -4.38 2.99
CA GLN A 83 5.47 -3.17 3.80
C GLN A 83 6.83 -2.44 3.65
N MET A 84 7.92 -3.19 3.46
CA MET A 84 9.23 -2.58 3.20
C MET A 84 9.30 -1.90 1.83
N VAL A 85 8.63 -2.47 0.83
CA VAL A 85 8.66 -2.00 -0.57
C VAL A 85 7.57 -0.95 -0.85
N TYR A 86 6.45 -0.98 -0.12
CA TYR A 86 5.30 -0.07 -0.25
C TYR A 86 5.68 1.42 -0.35
N PRO A 87 6.51 2.00 0.54
CA PRO A 87 6.84 3.43 0.46
C PRO A 87 7.58 3.84 -0.82
N PHE A 88 8.21 2.89 -1.53
CA PHE A 88 8.91 3.17 -2.79
C PHE A 88 7.94 3.30 -3.97
N PHE A 89 6.82 2.59 -3.95
CA PHE A 89 5.81 2.62 -5.01
C PHE A 89 4.62 3.54 -4.68
N HIS A 90 4.46 3.91 -3.40
CA HIS A 90 3.37 4.75 -2.94
C HIS A 90 3.51 6.21 -3.42
N ARG A 91 2.90 6.50 -4.58
CA ARG A 91 2.79 7.85 -5.13
C ARG A 91 1.48 8.51 -4.73
N LEU A 92 1.58 9.79 -4.37
CA LEU A 92 0.47 10.65 -3.95
C LEU A 92 0.24 11.75 -4.99
N SER A 93 -1.03 12.02 -5.28
CA SER A 93 -1.51 13.11 -6.12
C SER A 93 -2.44 14.03 -5.33
N ASN A 94 -2.38 15.33 -5.59
CA ASN A 94 -3.31 16.31 -4.99
C ASN A 94 -4.70 16.28 -5.64
N THR A 95 -4.82 15.71 -6.83
CA THR A 95 -6.09 15.49 -7.51
C THR A 95 -6.52 14.04 -7.34
N LYS A 96 -7.83 13.85 -7.13
CA LYS A 96 -8.43 12.52 -7.20
C LYS A 96 -8.38 12.09 -8.66
N GLU A 97 -7.32 11.35 -9.02
CA GLU A 97 -7.28 10.68 -10.31
C GLU A 97 -8.47 9.71 -10.37
N GLY A 98 -9.25 9.82 -11.44
CA GLY A 98 -10.29 8.85 -11.74
C GLY A 98 -9.64 7.48 -11.89
N LEU A 99 -10.27 6.45 -11.33
CA LEU A 99 -9.82 5.07 -11.50
C LEU A 99 -10.16 4.50 -12.89
N PHE A 100 -10.70 5.34 -13.79
CA PHE A 100 -11.12 5.03 -15.16
C PHE A 100 -10.89 6.27 -16.03
#